data_AF-A0A7V8VKI7-F1
#
_entry.id   AF-A0A7V8VKI7-F1
#
_cell.length_a   1.000
_cell.length_b   1.000
_cell.length_c   1.000
_cell.angle_alpha   90.00
_cell.angle_beta   90.00
_cell.angle_gamma   90.00
#
_symmetry.space_group_name_H-M   'P 1'
#
loop_
_entity.id
_entity.type
_entity.pdbx_description
1 polymer ?
#
loop_
_entity_poly.entity_id
_entity_poly.type
_entity_poly.pdbx_seq_one_letter_code
_entity_poly.pdbx_strand_id
1 'polypeptide(L)'
;MPKFYIKTYGCQMNERDSEQVAHSLLERGFEAVAHEAEADVVLLNTCSVRDMAEQKALGKMGMLGQLAQRRPKVLFGFLGCMAQARGDSLFAGLPHLDLVVGTQKFHRVAEYVEELLERKCARRMDDLRFSISDTAEEAGSQETIREQQLAPRQATAFVSIMQGCNMHCTFCIVPRTRGAERSRSIDEIVREVRGLVARGVKEVTLLGQIVNLYGRHEFPTKDAKSPFVQLLEAVHAIEGLERLRFTSPHPIGFRDDLIHALATLPKLAEHVHLPLQSGSNRILKAMHRPYTAEKYFDLVERIRQARPEVALTTDVIVGFPGEDESDYAHTRELVERIQFDNAFIFRYSTRSGTPAATQPHQLPERVKEERNQDLLRVVDASAHRANERLVGSEVEILCEGPSRNNAARLMGRTRTNKIMVFEDPQDRIGQILRMKVLQANGFSLYGTPLV
;
A
#
# COMPACT_ATOMS: atom_id res chain seq x y z
N MET A 1 -30.23 7.96 -10.80
CA MET A 1 -28.80 7.79 -11.08
C MET A 1 -28.37 6.47 -10.45
N PRO A 2 -27.59 5.62 -11.14
CA PRO A 2 -27.11 4.36 -10.57
C PRO A 2 -26.18 4.62 -9.39
N LYS A 3 -26.33 3.82 -8.33
CA LYS A 3 -25.52 3.92 -7.10
C LYS A 3 -24.40 2.90 -7.09
N PHE A 4 -23.22 3.27 -6.61
CA PHE A 4 -22.08 2.36 -6.53
C PHE A 4 -21.46 2.29 -5.13
N TYR A 5 -20.95 1.11 -4.79
CA TYR A 5 -20.20 0.84 -3.57
C TYR A 5 -18.89 0.14 -3.94
N ILE A 6 -17.77 0.68 -3.47
CA ILE A 6 -16.45 0.06 -3.61
C ILE A 6 -15.95 -0.35 -2.23
N LYS A 7 -15.54 -1.60 -2.09
CA LYS A 7 -14.81 -2.07 -0.91
C LYS A 7 -13.40 -2.47 -1.28
N THR A 8 -12.44 -1.77 -0.70
CA THR A 8 -11.02 -2.11 -0.83
C THR A 8 -10.59 -3.12 0.24
N TYR A 9 -9.85 -4.14 -0.17
CA TYR A 9 -9.14 -5.08 0.70
C TYR A 9 -7.69 -5.20 0.24
N GLY A 10 -6.73 -4.62 0.95
CA GLY A 10 -5.34 -4.77 0.53
C GLY A 10 -4.38 -3.75 1.09
N CYS A 11 -3.64 -3.13 0.18
CA CYS A 11 -2.62 -2.12 0.48
C CYS A 11 -3.03 -0.74 -0.04
N GLN A 12 -2.15 0.24 0.21
CA GLN A 12 -2.28 1.62 -0.23
C GLN A 12 -2.47 1.75 -1.75
N MET A 13 -1.87 0.85 -2.54
CA MET A 13 -2.10 0.83 -3.99
C MET A 13 -3.53 0.46 -4.34
N ASN A 14 -4.14 -0.51 -3.62
CA ASN A 14 -5.54 -0.84 -3.86
C ASN A 14 -6.46 0.34 -3.47
N GLU A 15 -6.15 1.09 -2.41
CA GLU A 15 -6.92 2.30 -2.09
C GLU A 15 -6.82 3.33 -3.21
N ARG A 16 -5.60 3.62 -3.70
CA ARG A 16 -5.38 4.52 -4.83
C ARG A 16 -6.11 4.07 -6.11
N ASP A 17 -6.07 2.78 -6.41
CA ASP A 17 -6.77 2.18 -7.54
C ASP A 17 -8.30 2.34 -7.38
N SER A 18 -8.83 2.16 -6.17
CA SER A 18 -10.26 2.38 -5.87
C SER A 18 -10.65 3.85 -6.01
N GLU A 19 -9.81 4.79 -5.58
CA GLU A 19 -10.06 6.24 -5.74
C GLU A 19 -10.10 6.66 -7.22
N GLN A 20 -9.30 6.01 -8.10
CA GLN A 20 -9.35 6.20 -9.55
C GLN A 20 -10.69 5.72 -10.13
N VAL A 21 -11.10 4.50 -9.77
CA VAL A 21 -12.37 3.91 -10.25
C VAL A 21 -13.57 4.73 -9.75
N ALA A 22 -13.55 5.15 -8.48
CA ALA A 22 -14.59 5.99 -7.91
C ALA A 22 -14.72 7.32 -8.66
N HIS A 23 -13.60 7.98 -8.96
CA HIS A 23 -13.59 9.21 -9.74
C HIS A 23 -14.23 9.01 -11.12
N SER A 24 -13.80 7.97 -11.86
CA SER A 24 -14.32 7.69 -13.20
C SER A 24 -15.83 7.40 -13.21
N LEU A 25 -16.36 6.72 -12.18
CA LEU A 25 -17.79 6.48 -12.04
C LEU A 25 -18.56 7.77 -11.72
N LEU A 26 -18.02 8.62 -10.84
CA LEU A 26 -18.64 9.91 -10.50
C LEU A 26 -18.71 10.84 -11.73
N GLU A 27 -17.67 10.90 -12.55
CA GLU A 27 -17.68 11.68 -13.80
C GLU A 27 -18.75 11.22 -14.79
N ARG A 28 -19.16 9.96 -14.73
CA ARG A 28 -20.25 9.39 -15.54
C ARG A 28 -21.64 9.49 -14.89
N GLY A 29 -21.76 10.23 -13.79
CA GLY A 29 -23.05 10.49 -13.14
C GLY A 29 -23.55 9.36 -12.24
N PHE A 30 -22.66 8.47 -11.78
CA PHE A 30 -22.98 7.54 -10.71
C PHE A 30 -22.90 8.23 -9.35
N GLU A 31 -23.58 7.68 -8.34
CA GLU A 31 -23.57 8.19 -6.96
C GLU A 31 -22.91 7.18 -6.01
N ALA A 32 -21.95 7.62 -5.21
CA ALA A 32 -21.30 6.76 -4.22
C ALA A 32 -22.18 6.58 -2.98
N VAL A 33 -22.30 5.34 -2.48
CA VAL A 33 -23.02 5.02 -1.24
C VAL A 33 -22.14 4.38 -0.18
N ALA A 34 -22.52 4.51 1.10
CA ALA A 34 -21.77 3.95 2.23
C ALA A 34 -22.02 2.45 2.47
N HIS A 35 -23.13 1.91 1.94
CA HIS A 35 -23.56 0.54 2.18
C HIS A 35 -23.90 -0.18 0.88
N GLU A 36 -23.41 -1.40 0.73
CA GLU A 36 -23.66 -2.25 -0.44
C GLU A 36 -25.14 -2.54 -0.69
N ALA A 37 -25.98 -2.48 0.36
CA ALA A 37 -27.41 -2.76 0.27
C ALA A 37 -28.17 -1.71 -0.55
N GLU A 38 -27.61 -0.50 -0.67
CA GLU A 38 -28.18 0.63 -1.42
C GLU A 38 -27.64 0.73 -2.84
N ALA A 39 -26.58 -0.01 -3.17
CA ALA A 39 -25.89 0.09 -4.45
C ALA A 39 -26.60 -0.70 -5.56
N ASP A 40 -26.44 -0.21 -6.79
CA ASP A 40 -26.73 -0.92 -8.04
C ASP A 40 -25.46 -1.57 -8.62
N VAL A 41 -24.28 -1.12 -8.18
CA VAL A 41 -22.96 -1.63 -8.55
C VAL A 41 -22.13 -1.87 -7.29
N VAL A 42 -21.67 -3.09 -7.07
CA VAL A 42 -20.84 -3.49 -5.93
C VAL A 42 -19.50 -4.02 -6.43
N LEU A 43 -18.43 -3.28 -6.17
CA LEU A 43 -17.07 -3.60 -6.62
C LEU A 43 -16.17 -3.91 -5.42
N LEU A 44 -15.54 -5.08 -5.43
CA LEU A 44 -14.55 -5.47 -4.42
C LEU A 44 -13.15 -5.41 -5.04
N ASN A 45 -12.37 -4.38 -4.69
CA ASN A 45 -10.97 -4.25 -5.11
C ASN A 45 -10.06 -4.96 -4.11
N THR A 46 -9.32 -5.98 -4.54
CA THR A 46 -8.60 -6.85 -3.59
C THR A 46 -7.18 -7.23 -4.02
N CYS A 47 -6.33 -7.41 -3.00
CA CYS A 47 -4.93 -7.81 -3.10
C CYS A 47 -4.79 -9.35 -3.18
N SER A 48 -3.81 -9.84 -3.95
CA SER A 48 -3.44 -11.27 -4.00
C SER A 48 -2.20 -11.61 -3.17
N VAL A 49 -1.57 -10.61 -2.54
CA VAL A 49 -0.33 -10.80 -1.77
C VAL A 49 -0.65 -11.29 -0.35
N ARG A 50 -1.76 -10.84 0.24
CA ARG A 50 -2.18 -11.17 1.61
C ARG A 50 -3.36 -12.13 1.61
N ASP A 51 -3.16 -13.33 2.15
CA ASP A 51 -4.17 -14.40 2.11
C ASP A 51 -5.53 -13.97 2.67
N MET A 52 -5.47 -13.31 3.82
CA MET A 52 -6.67 -12.89 4.54
C MET A 52 -7.48 -11.85 3.75
N ALA A 53 -6.83 -11.01 2.92
CA ALA A 53 -7.54 -10.04 2.10
C ALA A 53 -8.34 -10.75 1.00
N GLU A 54 -7.74 -11.74 0.36
CA GLU A 54 -8.37 -12.59 -0.66
C GLU A 54 -9.54 -13.38 -0.09
N GLN A 55 -9.35 -14.07 1.04
CA GLN A 55 -10.42 -14.82 1.71
C GLN A 55 -11.59 -13.94 2.15
N LYS A 56 -11.32 -12.74 2.68
CA LYS A 56 -12.35 -11.77 3.07
C LYS A 56 -13.16 -11.29 1.86
N ALA A 57 -12.50 -11.01 0.74
CA ALA A 57 -13.17 -10.56 -0.48
C ALA A 57 -14.07 -11.65 -1.08
N LEU A 58 -13.56 -12.88 -1.16
CA LEU A 58 -14.34 -14.05 -1.63
C LEU A 58 -15.54 -14.33 -0.72
N GLY A 59 -15.32 -14.37 0.60
CA GLY A 59 -16.39 -14.57 1.59
C GLY A 59 -17.45 -13.47 1.51
N LYS A 60 -17.04 -12.21 1.36
CA LYS A 60 -17.95 -11.08 1.17
C LYS A 60 -18.80 -11.24 -0.09
N MET A 61 -18.18 -11.55 -1.23
CA MET A 61 -18.92 -11.76 -2.48
C MET A 61 -19.89 -12.94 -2.41
N GLY A 62 -19.51 -14.01 -1.72
CA GLY A 62 -20.41 -15.14 -1.46
C GLY A 62 -21.66 -14.73 -0.67
N MET A 63 -21.49 -13.93 0.39
CA MET A 63 -22.63 -13.40 1.18
C MET A 63 -23.56 -12.50 0.36
N LEU A 64 -23.01 -11.78 -0.63
CA LEU A 64 -23.80 -10.92 -1.53
C LEU A 64 -24.69 -11.71 -2.50
N GLY A 65 -24.53 -13.03 -2.61
CA GLY A 65 -25.43 -13.87 -3.41
C GLY A 65 -26.90 -13.80 -2.97
N GLN A 66 -27.16 -13.62 -1.67
CA GLN A 66 -28.54 -13.40 -1.17
C GLN A 66 -29.13 -12.07 -1.66
N LEU A 67 -28.30 -11.03 -1.73
CA LEU A 67 -28.70 -9.73 -2.29
C LEU A 67 -28.96 -9.85 -3.79
N ALA A 68 -28.11 -10.58 -4.51
CA ALA A 68 -28.28 -10.83 -5.95
C ALA A 68 -29.61 -11.54 -6.27
N GLN A 69 -30.03 -12.50 -5.44
CA GLN A 69 -31.33 -13.17 -5.61
C GLN A 69 -32.52 -12.22 -5.40
N ARG A 70 -32.42 -11.29 -4.45
CA ARG A 70 -33.47 -10.30 -4.17
C ARG A 70 -33.48 -9.12 -5.15
N ARG A 71 -32.30 -8.74 -5.64
CA ARG A 71 -32.06 -7.62 -6.56
C ARG A 71 -31.21 -8.11 -7.76
N PRO A 72 -31.80 -8.84 -8.71
CA PRO A 72 -31.05 -9.47 -9.83
C PRO A 72 -30.39 -8.47 -10.79
N LYS A 73 -30.80 -7.19 -10.72
CA LYS A 73 -30.24 -6.11 -11.53
C LYS A 73 -28.95 -5.51 -10.96
N VAL A 74 -28.57 -5.84 -9.72
CA VAL A 74 -27.30 -5.35 -9.13
C VAL A 74 -26.13 -5.99 -9.88
N LEU A 75 -25.10 -5.18 -10.15
CA LEU A 75 -23.86 -5.60 -10.77
C LEU A 75 -22.83 -5.92 -9.68
N PHE A 76 -22.22 -7.09 -9.73
CA PHE A 76 -21.15 -7.50 -8.82
C PHE A 76 -19.81 -7.68 -9.54
N GLY A 77 -18.73 -7.10 -9.00
CA GLY A 77 -17.42 -7.17 -9.63
C GLY A 77 -16.23 -7.33 -8.70
N PHE A 78 -15.19 -7.99 -9.18
CA PHE A 78 -13.86 -8.02 -8.56
C PHE A 78 -12.85 -7.21 -9.36
N LEU A 79 -12.04 -6.43 -8.66
CA LEU A 79 -10.95 -5.65 -9.24
C LEU A 79 -9.61 -6.00 -8.58
N GLY A 80 -8.51 -5.67 -9.25
CA GLY A 80 -7.17 -5.65 -8.66
C GLY A 80 -6.39 -6.95 -8.78
N CYS A 81 -5.40 -7.14 -7.91
CA CYS A 81 -4.40 -8.20 -8.06
C CYS A 81 -4.98 -9.62 -7.99
N MET A 82 -6.02 -9.84 -7.17
CA MET A 82 -6.69 -11.15 -7.11
C MET A 82 -7.50 -11.42 -8.38
N ALA A 83 -8.21 -10.40 -8.88
CA ALA A 83 -8.93 -10.48 -10.16
C ALA A 83 -7.96 -10.82 -11.29
N GLN A 84 -6.80 -10.15 -11.33
CA GLN A 84 -5.72 -10.48 -12.27
C GLN A 84 -5.19 -11.91 -12.13
N ALA A 85 -5.01 -12.40 -10.90
CA ALA A 85 -4.44 -13.72 -10.65
C ALA A 85 -5.40 -14.87 -10.98
N ARG A 86 -6.70 -14.69 -10.67
CA ARG A 86 -7.72 -15.73 -10.79
C ARG A 86 -8.51 -15.66 -12.10
N GLY A 87 -8.69 -14.47 -12.68
CA GLY A 87 -9.42 -14.26 -13.93
C GLY A 87 -10.76 -14.99 -13.95
N ASP A 88 -11.00 -15.73 -15.04
CA ASP A 88 -12.26 -16.41 -15.31
C ASP A 88 -12.64 -17.48 -14.27
N SER A 89 -11.66 -18.02 -13.53
CA SER A 89 -11.95 -19.03 -12.50
C SER A 89 -12.87 -18.50 -11.39
N LEU A 90 -12.99 -17.19 -11.23
CA LEU A 90 -13.88 -16.56 -10.25
C LEU A 90 -15.36 -16.79 -10.57
N PHE A 91 -15.74 -16.88 -11.85
CA PHE A 91 -17.14 -17.08 -12.24
C PHE A 91 -17.65 -18.49 -11.89
N ALA A 92 -16.77 -19.50 -11.88
CA ALA A 92 -17.14 -20.87 -11.59
C ALA A 92 -17.70 -21.05 -10.15
N GLY A 93 -17.20 -20.26 -9.19
CA GLY A 93 -17.64 -20.31 -7.79
C GLY A 93 -18.71 -19.29 -7.42
N LEU A 94 -18.99 -18.30 -8.29
CA LEU A 94 -19.85 -17.16 -7.99
C LEU A 94 -20.75 -16.84 -9.19
N PRO A 95 -21.91 -17.51 -9.33
CA PRO A 95 -22.80 -17.36 -10.49
C PRO A 95 -23.39 -15.95 -10.68
N HIS A 96 -23.42 -15.14 -9.63
CA HIS A 96 -23.91 -13.75 -9.65
C HIS A 96 -22.82 -12.72 -9.97
N LEU A 97 -21.60 -13.15 -10.29
CA LEU A 97 -20.49 -12.27 -10.63
C LEU A 97 -20.59 -11.81 -12.09
N ASP A 98 -20.54 -10.49 -12.30
CA ASP A 98 -20.70 -9.86 -13.61
C ASP A 98 -19.36 -9.34 -14.19
N LEU A 99 -18.43 -8.95 -13.32
CA LEU A 99 -17.23 -8.21 -13.73
C LEU A 99 -15.96 -8.71 -13.03
N VAL A 100 -14.90 -8.97 -13.80
CA VAL A 100 -13.56 -9.26 -13.29
C VAL A 100 -12.56 -8.39 -14.06
N VAL A 101 -11.85 -7.51 -13.35
CA VAL A 101 -10.94 -6.55 -13.98
C VAL A 101 -9.56 -6.60 -13.34
N GLY A 102 -8.55 -6.82 -14.19
CA GLY A 102 -7.15 -6.86 -13.84
C GLY A 102 -6.53 -5.49 -13.53
N THR A 103 -5.26 -5.48 -13.14
CA THR A 103 -4.61 -4.26 -12.62
C THR A 103 -4.23 -3.23 -13.67
N GLN A 104 -4.29 -3.59 -14.95
CA GLN A 104 -3.96 -2.71 -16.08
C GLN A 104 -5.21 -2.10 -16.73
N LYS A 105 -6.38 -2.30 -16.12
CA LYS A 105 -7.69 -2.06 -16.73
C LYS A 105 -8.61 -1.17 -15.89
N PHE A 106 -8.09 -0.55 -14.84
CA PHE A 106 -8.90 0.30 -13.93
C PHE A 106 -9.57 1.48 -14.67
N HIS A 107 -8.92 2.06 -15.69
CA HIS A 107 -9.48 3.13 -16.52
C HIS A 107 -10.68 2.71 -17.36
N ARG A 108 -10.88 1.40 -17.59
CA ARG A 108 -12.00 0.86 -18.35
C ARG A 108 -13.17 0.40 -17.47
N VAL A 109 -13.01 0.39 -16.14
CA VAL A 109 -14.04 -0.14 -15.23
C VAL A 109 -15.39 0.56 -15.40
N ALA A 110 -15.41 1.89 -15.52
CA ALA A 110 -16.66 2.62 -15.70
C ALA A 110 -17.35 2.25 -17.03
N GLU A 111 -16.59 1.96 -18.09
CA GLU A 111 -17.11 1.53 -19.40
C GLU A 111 -17.75 0.14 -19.31
N TYR A 112 -17.06 -0.80 -18.68
CA TYR A 112 -17.61 -2.13 -18.46
C TYR A 112 -18.85 -2.11 -17.58
N VAL A 113 -18.89 -1.24 -16.57
CA VAL A 113 -20.06 -1.09 -15.69
C VAL A 113 -21.27 -0.58 -16.47
N GLU A 114 -21.10 0.45 -17.31
CA GLU A 114 -22.18 0.96 -18.17
C GLU A 114 -22.68 -0.09 -19.16
N GLU A 115 -21.78 -0.76 -19.87
CA GLU A 115 -22.13 -1.82 -20.82
C GLU A 115 -22.94 -2.94 -20.14
N LEU A 116 -22.51 -3.36 -18.95
CA LEU A 116 -23.20 -4.41 -18.18
C LEU A 116 -24.57 -3.95 -17.67
N LEU A 117 -24.68 -2.71 -17.18
CA LEU A 117 -25.96 -2.15 -16.72
C LEU A 117 -26.96 -2.01 -17.86
N GLU A 118 -26.54 -1.48 -19.02
CA GLU A 118 -27.38 -1.37 -20.21
C GLU A 118 -27.90 -2.73 -20.65
N ARG A 119 -27.04 -3.75 -20.67
CA ARG A 119 -27.43 -5.12 -21.03
C ARG A 119 -28.39 -5.74 -20.02
N LYS A 120 -28.20 -5.52 -18.72
CA LYS A 120 -29.15 -5.96 -17.68
C LYS A 120 -30.51 -5.26 -17.78
N CYS A 121 -30.55 -4.03 -18.32
CA CYS A 121 -31.80 -3.31 -18.56
C CYS A 121 -32.50 -3.73 -19.86
N ALA A 122 -31.74 -4.04 -20.92
CA ALA A 122 -32.27 -4.33 -22.26
C ALA A 122 -32.76 -5.78 -22.45
N ARG A 123 -32.27 -6.75 -21.69
CA ARG A 123 -32.58 -8.18 -21.90
C ARG A 123 -33.87 -8.63 -21.21
N ARG A 124 -34.71 -9.35 -21.97
CA ARG A 124 -35.78 -10.23 -21.45
C ARG A 124 -35.15 -11.41 -20.70
N MET A 125 -35.85 -11.95 -19.71
CA MET A 125 -35.39 -12.74 -18.55
C MET A 125 -34.64 -14.06 -18.82
N ASP A 126 -34.31 -14.41 -20.06
CA ASP A 126 -34.02 -15.81 -20.43
C ASP A 126 -32.53 -16.12 -20.66
N ASP A 127 -31.63 -15.11 -20.69
CA ASP A 127 -30.18 -15.33 -20.74
C ASP A 127 -29.37 -14.26 -19.98
N LEU A 128 -29.12 -14.55 -18.70
CA LEU A 128 -28.43 -13.69 -17.74
C LEU A 128 -26.89 -13.79 -17.79
N ARG A 129 -26.29 -14.61 -18.66
CA ARG A 129 -24.85 -14.95 -18.57
C ARG A 129 -23.96 -14.10 -19.48
N PHE A 130 -24.07 -12.78 -19.38
CA PHE A 130 -23.03 -11.91 -19.94
C PHE A 130 -22.21 -11.32 -18.81
N SER A 131 -20.98 -11.80 -18.69
CA SER A 131 -19.98 -11.31 -17.76
C SER A 131 -18.76 -10.82 -18.53
N ILE A 132 -18.09 -9.78 -18.02
CA ILE A 132 -16.85 -9.26 -18.59
C ILE A 132 -15.68 -9.69 -17.70
N SER A 133 -14.65 -10.23 -18.34
CA SER A 133 -13.36 -10.55 -17.73
C SER A 133 -12.26 -9.92 -18.57
N ASP A 134 -11.64 -8.85 -18.08
CA ASP A 134 -10.47 -8.27 -18.73
C ASP A 134 -9.28 -8.26 -17.78
N THR A 135 -8.39 -9.22 -18.01
CA THR A 135 -7.10 -9.37 -17.33
C THR A 135 -5.93 -9.28 -18.32
N ALA A 136 -6.19 -8.83 -19.55
CA ALA A 136 -5.16 -8.72 -20.57
C ALA A 136 -4.18 -7.59 -20.24
N GLU A 137 -2.94 -7.72 -20.72
CA GLU A 137 -1.98 -6.63 -20.67
C GLU A 137 -2.43 -5.48 -21.56
N GLU A 138 -2.17 -4.25 -21.13
CA GLU A 138 -2.47 -3.03 -21.87
C GLU A 138 -1.28 -2.08 -21.79
N ALA A 139 -0.58 -1.96 -22.92
CA ALA A 139 0.54 -1.05 -23.06
C ALA A 139 0.08 0.40 -22.82
N GLY A 140 0.84 1.15 -22.03
CA GLY A 140 0.51 2.53 -21.69
C GLY A 140 -0.57 2.68 -20.61
N SER A 141 -1.07 1.60 -20.02
CA SER A 141 -2.06 1.65 -18.93
C SER A 141 -1.60 2.47 -17.72
N GLN A 142 -0.30 2.61 -17.47
CA GLN A 142 0.20 3.47 -16.40
C GLN A 142 -0.03 4.97 -16.64
N GLU A 143 -0.11 5.42 -17.90
CA GLU A 143 -0.36 6.83 -18.26
C GLU A 143 -1.87 7.21 -18.13
N THR A 144 -2.73 6.22 -17.87
CA THR A 144 -4.16 6.45 -17.58
C THR A 144 -4.41 6.70 -16.09
N ILE A 145 -3.42 6.50 -15.24
CA ILE A 145 -3.47 6.84 -13.81
C ILE A 145 -3.34 8.36 -13.71
N ARG A 146 -4.45 9.02 -13.38
CA ARG A 146 -4.53 10.48 -13.36
C ARG A 146 -5.28 10.97 -12.14
N GLU A 147 -6.60 11.02 -12.26
CA GLU A 147 -7.44 11.61 -11.25
C GLU A 147 -7.77 10.62 -10.12
N GLN A 148 -8.20 11.19 -9.01
CA GLN A 148 -8.63 10.46 -7.84
C GLN A 148 -9.68 11.21 -7.08
N GLN A 149 -10.62 10.46 -6.53
CA GLN A 149 -11.62 10.98 -5.64
C GLN A 149 -11.03 11.16 -4.24
N LEU A 150 -11.03 12.40 -3.75
CA LEU A 150 -10.66 12.71 -2.37
C LEU A 150 -11.91 12.82 -1.50
N ALA A 151 -11.78 12.45 -0.23
CA ALA A 151 -12.76 12.78 0.79
C ALA A 151 -12.69 14.29 1.15
N PRO A 152 -13.77 14.89 1.66
CA PRO A 152 -13.75 16.26 2.14
C PRO A 152 -12.67 16.46 3.21
N ARG A 153 -11.87 17.53 3.09
CA ARG A 153 -10.77 17.89 4.02
C ARG A 153 -9.66 16.83 4.11
N GLN A 154 -9.55 15.91 3.14
CA GLN A 154 -8.47 14.93 3.08
C GLN A 154 -7.12 15.64 2.89
N ALA A 155 -6.24 15.48 3.87
CA ALA A 155 -4.96 16.18 3.94
C ALA A 155 -3.79 15.39 3.37
N THR A 156 -3.97 14.08 3.15
CA THR A 156 -2.95 13.16 2.65
C THR A 156 -3.45 12.45 1.40
N ALA A 157 -2.54 12.19 0.47
CA ALA A 157 -2.88 11.51 -0.78
C ALA A 157 -1.82 10.48 -1.18
N PHE A 158 -2.28 9.39 -1.78
CA PHE A 158 -1.41 8.43 -2.45
C PHE A 158 -1.24 8.82 -3.92
N VAL A 159 -0.03 8.65 -4.45
CA VAL A 159 0.26 8.92 -5.87
C VAL A 159 1.05 7.76 -6.44
N SER A 160 0.42 6.97 -7.30
CA SER A 160 1.07 5.83 -7.96
C SER A 160 2.02 6.33 -9.05
N ILE A 161 3.33 6.18 -8.87
CA ILE A 161 4.33 6.68 -9.82
C ILE A 161 4.76 5.63 -10.85
N MET A 162 4.51 4.36 -10.56
CA MET A 162 4.85 3.23 -11.42
C MET A 162 3.94 2.04 -11.12
N GLN A 163 3.91 1.09 -12.04
CA GLN A 163 3.28 -0.22 -11.85
C GLN A 163 4.24 -1.34 -12.23
N GLY A 164 4.04 -2.51 -11.62
CA GLY A 164 4.78 -3.72 -11.96
C GLY A 164 6.15 -3.82 -11.26
N CYS A 165 6.78 -4.98 -11.40
CA CYS A 165 8.03 -5.29 -10.71
C CYS A 165 8.86 -6.29 -11.53
N ASN A 166 10.13 -5.98 -11.77
CA ASN A 166 11.06 -6.84 -12.52
C ASN A 166 11.95 -7.69 -11.60
N MET A 167 11.69 -7.70 -10.29
CA MET A 167 12.41 -8.57 -9.35
C MET A 167 11.82 -9.98 -9.35
N HIS A 168 12.69 -10.98 -9.27
CA HIS A 168 12.32 -12.40 -9.30
C HIS A 168 12.38 -13.04 -7.91
N CYS A 169 11.82 -12.36 -6.90
CA CYS A 169 11.75 -12.90 -5.54
C CYS A 169 10.89 -14.18 -5.52
N THR A 170 11.43 -15.26 -4.94
CA THR A 170 10.82 -16.60 -5.07
C THR A 170 9.45 -16.74 -4.42
N PHE A 171 9.05 -15.82 -3.54
CA PHE A 171 7.76 -15.81 -2.86
C PHE A 171 6.76 -14.78 -3.40
N CYS A 172 7.18 -13.89 -4.32
CA CYS A 172 6.39 -12.72 -4.68
C CYS A 172 5.54 -12.97 -5.93
N ILE A 173 4.22 -12.81 -5.82
CA ILE A 173 3.28 -12.97 -6.95
C ILE A 173 3.14 -11.70 -7.81
N VAL A 174 3.67 -10.57 -7.35
CA VAL A 174 3.48 -9.24 -7.94
C VAL A 174 3.89 -9.15 -9.42
N PRO A 175 5.03 -9.70 -9.88
CA PRO A 175 5.37 -9.63 -11.31
C PRO A 175 4.29 -10.24 -12.22
N ARG A 176 3.58 -11.27 -11.75
CA ARG A 176 2.46 -11.89 -12.47
C ARG A 176 1.19 -11.06 -12.39
N THR A 177 0.94 -10.37 -11.27
CA THR A 177 -0.34 -9.67 -11.05
C THR A 177 -0.32 -8.19 -11.36
N ARG A 178 0.84 -7.59 -11.61
CA ARG A 178 1.00 -6.18 -12.02
C ARG A 178 1.83 -6.03 -13.30
N GLY A 179 2.45 -7.12 -13.78
CA GLY A 179 3.31 -7.14 -14.97
C GLY A 179 4.70 -6.55 -14.73
N ALA A 180 5.41 -6.31 -15.83
CA ALA A 180 6.72 -5.66 -15.84
C ALA A 180 6.67 -4.21 -15.31
N GLU A 181 7.81 -3.69 -14.86
CA GLU A 181 7.94 -2.28 -14.43
C GLU A 181 7.57 -1.34 -15.59
N ARG A 182 6.66 -0.40 -15.31
CA ARG A 182 6.25 0.70 -16.19
C ARG A 182 6.11 1.95 -15.34
N SER A 183 6.84 3.01 -15.67
CA SER A 183 6.87 4.25 -14.92
C SER A 183 6.02 5.30 -15.61
N ARG A 184 5.34 6.14 -14.83
CA ARG A 184 4.69 7.35 -15.36
C ARG A 184 5.74 8.41 -15.61
N SER A 185 5.46 9.41 -16.45
CA SER A 185 6.37 10.54 -16.61
C SER A 185 6.41 11.42 -15.35
N ILE A 186 7.58 12.04 -15.09
CA ILE A 186 7.75 12.98 -13.97
C ILE A 186 6.76 14.15 -14.09
N ASP A 187 6.55 14.68 -15.29
CA ASP A 187 5.68 15.83 -15.53
C ASP A 187 4.21 15.53 -15.21
N GLU A 188 3.72 14.34 -15.55
CA GLU A 188 2.36 13.91 -15.19
C GLU A 188 2.19 13.74 -13.68
N ILE A 189 3.17 13.13 -13.00
CA ILE A 189 3.13 12.97 -11.54
C ILE A 189 3.13 14.34 -10.86
N VAL A 190 4.00 15.26 -11.30
CA VAL A 190 4.06 16.63 -10.77
C VAL A 190 2.74 17.37 -11.01
N ARG A 191 2.11 17.19 -12.18
CA ARG A 191 0.79 17.78 -12.49
C ARG A 191 -0.29 17.26 -11.55
N GLU A 192 -0.35 15.95 -11.32
CA GLU A 192 -1.29 15.34 -10.36
C GLU A 192 -1.06 15.88 -8.95
N VAL A 193 0.18 15.94 -8.48
CA VAL A 193 0.50 16.47 -7.15
C VAL A 193 0.10 17.93 -7.01
N ARG A 194 0.33 18.78 -8.03
CA ARG A 194 -0.13 20.17 -8.01
C ARG A 194 -1.66 20.26 -7.90
N GLY A 195 -2.39 19.42 -8.63
CA GLY A 195 -3.85 19.35 -8.53
C GLY A 195 -4.34 18.89 -7.15
N LEU A 196 -3.60 17.99 -6.51
CA LEU A 196 -3.89 17.55 -5.13
C LEU A 196 -3.64 18.68 -4.12
N VAL A 197 -2.52 19.37 -4.22
CA VAL A 197 -2.18 20.50 -3.34
C VAL A 197 -3.19 21.64 -3.49
N ALA A 198 -3.63 21.94 -4.72
CA ALA A 198 -4.68 22.93 -4.97
C ALA A 198 -6.03 22.58 -4.31
N ARG A 199 -6.29 21.30 -4.06
CA ARG A 199 -7.47 20.80 -3.32
C ARG A 199 -7.25 20.68 -1.81
N GLY A 200 -6.11 21.15 -1.29
CA GLY A 200 -5.81 21.22 0.14
C GLY A 200 -4.96 20.06 0.68
N VAL A 201 -4.46 19.15 -0.16
CA VAL A 201 -3.54 18.09 0.27
C VAL A 201 -2.21 18.70 0.72
N LYS A 202 -1.71 18.27 1.88
CA LYS A 202 -0.46 18.74 2.50
C LYS A 202 0.65 17.69 2.46
N GLU A 203 0.30 16.40 2.45
CA GLU A 203 1.26 15.30 2.38
C GLU A 203 0.94 14.35 1.21
N VAL A 204 1.96 14.01 0.42
CA VAL A 204 1.86 12.98 -0.62
C VAL A 204 2.76 11.81 -0.30
N THR A 205 2.23 10.59 -0.45
CA THR A 205 3.02 9.35 -0.42
C THR A 205 3.10 8.75 -1.81
N LEU A 206 4.31 8.70 -2.37
CA LEU A 206 4.58 8.05 -3.65
C LEU A 206 4.49 6.53 -3.51
N LEU A 207 3.72 5.91 -4.39
CA LEU A 207 3.47 4.48 -4.42
C LEU A 207 4.08 3.82 -5.66
N GLY A 208 4.65 2.64 -5.46
CA GLY A 208 5.11 1.73 -6.50
C GLY A 208 5.43 0.38 -5.88
N GLN A 209 5.61 -0.66 -6.70
CA GLN A 209 6.05 -1.96 -6.18
C GLN A 209 7.49 -1.92 -5.65
N ILE A 210 8.37 -1.20 -6.35
CA ILE A 210 9.72 -0.86 -5.90
C ILE A 210 9.96 0.62 -6.20
N VAL A 211 9.44 1.48 -5.33
CA VAL A 211 9.34 2.92 -5.59
C VAL A 211 10.69 3.57 -5.91
N ASN A 212 11.76 3.14 -5.25
CA ASN A 212 13.10 3.71 -5.40
C ASN A 212 13.91 3.15 -6.58
N LEU A 213 13.28 2.32 -7.42
CA LEU A 213 13.80 1.91 -8.72
C LEU A 213 13.02 2.52 -9.89
N TYR A 214 12.11 3.46 -9.59
CA TYR A 214 11.34 4.21 -10.58
C TYR A 214 12.20 4.70 -11.74
N GLY A 215 11.70 4.50 -12.97
CA GLY A 215 12.24 5.10 -14.18
C GLY A 215 13.64 4.64 -14.58
N ARG A 216 14.29 3.72 -13.86
CA ARG A 216 15.71 3.38 -14.09
C ARG A 216 16.03 2.84 -15.50
N HIS A 217 15.03 2.31 -16.19
CA HIS A 217 15.13 1.77 -17.55
C HIS A 217 14.48 2.68 -18.60
N GLU A 218 13.82 3.75 -18.17
CA GLU A 218 12.94 4.58 -19.01
C GLU A 218 13.43 6.03 -19.08
N PHE A 219 14.04 6.53 -18.01
CA PHE A 219 14.50 7.92 -17.89
C PHE A 219 16.02 7.96 -17.62
N PRO A 220 16.74 8.94 -18.20
CA PRO A 220 18.17 9.07 -18.00
C PRO A 220 18.50 9.58 -16.59
N THR A 221 19.64 9.15 -16.07
CA THR A 221 20.31 9.80 -14.93
C THR A 221 20.75 11.20 -15.34
N LYS A 222 20.48 12.22 -14.51
CA LYS A 222 20.92 13.61 -14.71
C LYS A 222 21.68 14.07 -13.47
N ASP A 223 22.82 14.73 -13.66
CA ASP A 223 23.64 15.27 -12.55
C ASP A 223 23.97 14.22 -11.46
N ALA A 224 24.29 12.99 -11.88
CA ALA A 224 24.49 11.83 -11.01
C ALA A 224 23.29 11.42 -10.13
N LYS A 225 22.09 11.95 -10.41
CA LYS A 225 20.84 11.62 -9.73
C LYS A 225 20.01 10.66 -10.55
N SER A 226 19.60 9.57 -9.91
CA SER A 226 18.67 8.63 -10.52
C SER A 226 17.31 9.24 -10.80
N PRO A 227 16.52 8.66 -11.71
CA PRO A 227 15.18 9.17 -12.02
C PRO A 227 14.26 9.29 -10.80
N PHE A 228 14.41 8.41 -9.81
CA PHE A 228 13.65 8.51 -8.57
C PHE A 228 14.02 9.75 -7.76
N VAL A 229 15.31 10.07 -7.63
CA VAL A 229 15.74 11.30 -6.92
C VAL A 229 15.34 12.54 -7.71
N GLN A 230 15.44 12.51 -9.05
CA GLN A 230 14.90 13.60 -9.90
C GLN A 230 13.41 13.83 -9.64
N LEU A 231 12.62 12.76 -9.51
CA LEU A 231 11.20 12.85 -9.17
C LEU A 231 10.98 13.43 -7.76
N LEU A 232 11.73 12.97 -6.75
CA LEU A 232 11.64 13.49 -5.39
C LEU A 232 11.91 15.00 -5.36
N GLU A 233 12.93 15.47 -6.07
CA GLU A 233 13.25 16.90 -6.17
C GLU A 233 12.15 17.70 -6.88
N ALA A 234 11.61 17.16 -7.98
CA ALA A 234 10.54 17.81 -8.72
C ALA A 234 9.25 17.94 -7.90
N VAL A 235 8.87 16.91 -7.16
CA VAL A 235 7.71 16.92 -6.25
C VAL A 235 7.97 17.80 -5.03
N HIS A 236 9.17 17.74 -4.46
CA HIS A 236 9.59 18.61 -3.35
C HIS A 236 9.47 20.10 -3.71
N ALA A 237 9.78 20.48 -4.96
CA ALA A 237 9.71 21.86 -5.42
C ALA A 237 8.28 22.43 -5.53
N ILE A 238 7.24 21.60 -5.39
CA ILE A 238 5.84 22.06 -5.48
C ILE A 238 5.50 22.93 -4.27
N GLU A 239 5.13 24.19 -4.53
CA GLU A 239 4.64 25.12 -3.51
C GLU A 239 3.32 24.61 -2.90
N GLY A 240 3.18 24.76 -1.58
CA GLY A 240 2.01 24.29 -0.82
C GLY A 240 2.04 22.81 -0.41
N LEU A 241 2.92 21.99 -1.01
CA LEU A 241 3.22 20.65 -0.48
C LEU A 241 4.14 20.79 0.74
N GLU A 242 3.74 20.22 1.87
CA GLU A 242 4.47 20.33 3.14
C GLU A 242 5.29 19.08 3.45
N ARG A 243 4.77 17.90 3.09
CA ARG A 243 5.40 16.61 3.38
C ARG A 243 5.37 15.68 2.16
N LEU A 244 6.44 14.94 1.98
CA LEU A 244 6.65 13.94 0.94
C LEU A 244 7.09 12.63 1.60
N ARG A 245 6.48 11.53 1.19
CA ARG A 245 6.85 10.17 1.60
C ARG A 245 6.93 9.27 0.39
N PHE A 246 7.53 8.12 0.59
CA PHE A 246 7.42 7.00 -0.33
C PHE A 246 7.37 5.69 0.48
N THR A 247 6.82 4.63 -0.10
CA THR A 247 6.78 3.32 0.53
C THR A 247 7.12 2.21 -0.45
N SER A 248 7.35 1.01 0.06
CA SER A 248 7.81 -0.14 -0.73
C SER A 248 9.13 0.10 -1.48
N PRO A 249 10.18 0.72 -0.90
CA PRO A 249 11.49 0.73 -1.53
C PRO A 249 12.16 -0.65 -1.38
N HIS A 250 13.17 -0.91 -2.21
CA HIS A 250 14.04 -2.07 -2.10
C HIS A 250 15.44 -1.63 -1.63
N PRO A 251 16.13 -2.40 -0.75
CA PRO A 251 17.45 -2.02 -0.24
C PRO A 251 18.47 -1.61 -1.31
N ILE A 252 18.52 -2.31 -2.44
CA ILE A 252 19.43 -1.98 -3.56
C ILE A 252 19.18 -0.61 -4.22
N GLY A 253 17.99 -0.03 -4.07
CA GLY A 253 17.67 1.27 -4.63
C GLY A 253 18.14 2.43 -3.75
N PHE A 254 18.62 2.18 -2.53
CA PHE A 254 19.25 3.18 -1.67
C PHE A 254 20.71 3.39 -2.05
N ARG A 255 20.90 4.00 -3.22
CA ARG A 255 22.19 4.53 -3.66
C ARG A 255 22.49 5.86 -2.95
N ASP A 256 23.71 6.35 -3.16
CA ASP A 256 24.23 7.55 -2.50
C ASP A 256 23.36 8.79 -2.75
N ASP A 257 22.78 8.92 -3.95
CA ASP A 257 21.89 10.01 -4.32
C ASP A 257 20.61 10.03 -3.47
N LEU A 258 20.01 8.86 -3.20
CA LEU A 258 18.81 8.76 -2.37
C LEU A 258 19.13 9.00 -0.89
N ILE A 259 20.27 8.49 -0.40
CA ILE A 259 20.72 8.76 0.97
C ILE A 259 21.00 10.25 1.16
N HIS A 260 21.60 10.91 0.17
CA HIS A 260 21.79 12.36 0.17
C HIS A 260 20.45 13.11 0.17
N ALA A 261 19.47 12.69 -0.63
CA ALA A 261 18.14 13.30 -0.66
C ALA A 261 17.42 13.21 0.70
N LEU A 262 17.58 12.11 1.45
CA LEU A 262 17.05 12.00 2.83
C LEU A 262 17.65 13.06 3.77
N ALA A 263 18.94 13.39 3.59
CA ALA A 263 19.60 14.42 4.39
C ALA A 263 19.17 15.84 3.99
N THR A 264 18.96 16.10 2.69
CA THR A 264 18.87 17.47 2.17
C THR A 264 17.46 17.95 1.80
N LEU A 265 16.49 17.06 1.57
CA LEU A 265 15.13 17.46 1.21
C LEU A 265 14.26 17.64 2.46
N PRO A 266 13.97 18.88 2.92
CA PRO A 266 13.21 19.10 4.16
C PRO A 266 11.77 18.58 4.12
N LYS A 267 11.12 18.53 2.96
CA LYS A 267 9.76 17.97 2.85
C LYS A 267 9.77 16.44 2.90
N LEU A 268 10.89 15.78 2.62
CA LEU A 268 10.99 14.32 2.70
C LEU A 268 10.99 13.90 4.17
N ALA A 269 9.92 13.24 4.60
CA ALA A 269 9.69 12.94 6.01
C ALA A 269 10.71 11.91 6.54
N GLU A 270 11.01 11.97 7.84
CA GLU A 270 12.00 11.14 8.53
C GLU A 270 11.49 9.72 8.80
N HIS A 271 10.98 9.07 7.77
CA HIS A 271 10.46 7.70 7.84
C HIS A 271 10.92 6.92 6.63
N VAL A 272 11.61 5.81 6.88
CA VAL A 272 12.01 4.87 5.84
C VAL A 272 11.46 3.49 6.18
N HIS A 273 10.63 2.97 5.29
CA HIS A 273 10.23 1.56 5.32
C HIS A 273 11.23 0.75 4.48
N LEU A 274 12.11 -0.02 5.10
CA LEU A 274 13.18 -0.78 4.46
C LEU A 274 12.93 -2.28 4.67
N PRO A 275 12.43 -3.03 3.68
CA PRO A 275 12.09 -4.44 3.86
C PRO A 275 13.34 -5.35 3.96
N LEU A 276 13.54 -5.99 5.12
CA LEU A 276 14.66 -6.91 5.37
C LEU A 276 14.39 -8.30 4.78
N GLN A 277 13.18 -8.80 4.97
CA GLN A 277 12.69 -10.15 4.65
C GLN A 277 13.25 -11.26 5.52
N SER A 278 14.58 -11.36 5.68
CA SER A 278 15.24 -12.30 6.60
C SER A 278 16.62 -11.76 6.99
N GLY A 279 17.11 -12.10 8.18
CA GLY A 279 18.49 -11.82 8.58
C GLY A 279 19.47 -12.97 8.30
N SER A 280 19.00 -14.09 7.74
CA SER A 280 19.91 -15.16 7.28
C SER A 280 20.31 -14.95 5.83
N ASN A 281 21.62 -14.92 5.56
CA ASN A 281 22.15 -14.89 4.20
C ASN A 281 21.73 -16.10 3.36
N ARG A 282 21.54 -17.27 3.98
CA ARG A 282 21.06 -18.48 3.30
C ARG A 282 19.63 -18.32 2.83
N ILE A 283 18.75 -17.80 3.69
CA ILE A 283 17.34 -17.57 3.38
C ILE A 283 17.16 -16.39 2.43
N LEU A 284 17.91 -15.30 2.59
CA LEU A 284 17.95 -14.19 1.64
C LEU A 284 18.33 -14.68 0.24
N LYS A 285 19.33 -15.56 0.12
CA LYS A 285 19.69 -16.19 -1.17
C LYS A 285 18.56 -17.05 -1.72
N ALA A 286 17.90 -17.87 -0.90
CA ALA A 286 16.75 -18.69 -1.31
C ALA A 286 15.52 -17.86 -1.71
N MET A 287 15.40 -16.65 -1.14
CA MET A 287 14.42 -15.64 -1.50
C MET A 287 14.75 -14.86 -2.78
N HIS A 288 15.94 -15.09 -3.37
CA HIS A 288 16.53 -14.29 -4.45
C HIS A 288 16.72 -12.80 -4.09
N ARG A 289 17.15 -12.52 -2.87
CA ARG A 289 17.56 -11.17 -2.47
C ARG A 289 19.02 -10.93 -2.87
N PRO A 290 19.33 -9.82 -3.57
CA PRO A 290 20.68 -9.52 -4.07
C PRO A 290 21.60 -8.86 -3.01
N TYR A 291 21.27 -8.98 -1.72
CA TYR A 291 22.00 -8.37 -0.61
C TYR A 291 22.18 -9.37 0.53
N THR A 292 23.12 -9.07 1.41
CA THR A 292 23.40 -9.83 2.63
C THR A 292 22.96 -9.06 3.86
N ALA A 293 22.88 -9.74 5.01
CA ALA A 293 22.56 -9.16 6.31
C ALA A 293 23.52 -8.02 6.69
N GLU A 294 24.81 -8.19 6.39
CA GLU A 294 25.85 -7.20 6.70
C GLU A 294 25.65 -5.94 5.85
N LYS A 295 25.48 -6.10 4.53
CA LYS A 295 25.21 -4.95 3.63
C LYS A 295 23.91 -4.23 3.99
N TYR A 296 22.91 -4.97 4.45
CA TYR A 296 21.67 -4.39 4.92
C TYR A 296 21.89 -3.57 6.20
N PHE A 297 22.65 -4.10 7.16
CA PHE A 297 23.01 -3.38 8.38
C PHE A 297 23.81 -2.11 8.09
N ASP A 298 24.81 -2.20 7.20
CA ASP A 298 25.60 -1.04 6.78
C ASP A 298 24.71 0.04 6.13
N LEU A 299 23.73 -0.36 5.30
CA LEU A 299 22.77 0.56 4.72
C LEU A 299 21.93 1.27 5.80
N VAL A 300 21.46 0.53 6.80
CA VAL A 300 20.72 1.10 7.95
C VAL A 300 21.54 2.16 8.66
N GLU A 301 22.82 1.89 8.93
CA GLU A 301 23.70 2.85 9.61
C GLU A 301 23.95 4.10 8.76
N ARG A 302 24.12 3.95 7.44
CA ARG A 302 24.25 5.09 6.53
C ARG A 302 22.99 5.95 6.48
N ILE A 303 21.80 5.34 6.51
CA ILE A 303 20.53 6.07 6.56
C ILE A 303 20.42 6.86 7.88
N ARG A 304 20.78 6.26 9.01
CA ARG A 304 20.81 6.94 10.32
C ARG A 304 21.81 8.08 10.39
N GLN A 305 22.98 7.91 9.79
CA GLN A 305 23.99 8.97 9.70
C GLN A 305 23.49 10.14 8.87
N ALA A 306 22.82 9.87 7.74
CA ALA A 306 22.23 10.90 6.88
C ALA A 306 21.03 11.60 7.53
N ARG A 307 20.24 10.88 8.33
CA ARG A 307 19.07 11.41 9.03
C ARG A 307 18.95 10.81 10.44
N PRO A 308 19.54 11.44 11.47
CA PRO A 308 19.57 10.90 12.83
C PRO A 308 18.19 10.63 13.46
N GLU A 309 17.18 11.41 13.09
CA GLU A 309 15.80 11.28 13.60
C GLU A 309 14.94 10.27 12.82
N VAL A 310 15.52 9.54 11.86
CA VAL A 310 14.77 8.62 10.99
C VAL A 310 14.14 7.48 11.77
N ALA A 311 12.82 7.31 11.61
CA ALA A 311 12.14 6.10 12.02
C ALA A 311 12.29 5.03 10.95
N LEU A 312 12.80 3.87 11.34
CA LEU A 312 13.01 2.73 10.45
C LEU A 312 11.95 1.68 10.69
N THR A 313 11.26 1.29 9.62
CA THR A 313 10.29 0.20 9.66
C THR A 313 10.63 -0.87 8.65
N THR A 314 10.20 -2.11 8.86
CA THR A 314 10.59 -3.22 7.98
C THR A 314 9.48 -4.26 7.78
N ASP A 315 9.71 -5.17 6.84
CA ASP A 315 8.94 -6.39 6.65
C ASP A 315 9.89 -7.59 6.84
N VAL A 316 9.43 -8.61 7.57
CA VAL A 316 10.14 -9.88 7.75
C VAL A 316 9.20 -11.04 7.45
N ILE A 317 9.69 -12.07 6.77
CA ILE A 317 8.96 -13.31 6.52
C ILE A 317 9.60 -14.41 7.37
N VAL A 318 8.83 -14.99 8.30
CA VAL A 318 9.26 -16.14 9.11
C VAL A 318 8.67 -17.42 8.54
N GLY A 319 9.40 -18.53 8.71
CA GLY A 319 8.97 -19.84 8.28
C GLY A 319 9.05 -20.06 6.77
N PHE A 320 9.97 -19.37 6.09
CA PHE A 320 10.25 -19.59 4.67
C PHE A 320 10.69 -21.05 4.43
N PRO A 321 10.40 -21.66 3.26
CA PRO A 321 10.76 -23.05 2.99
C PRO A 321 12.26 -23.31 3.23
N GLY A 322 12.55 -24.32 4.08
CA GLY A 322 13.90 -24.67 4.48
C GLY A 322 14.54 -23.78 5.54
N GLU A 323 13.84 -22.86 6.20
CA GLU A 323 14.34 -22.04 7.33
C GLU A 323 14.53 -22.88 8.60
N ASP A 324 15.77 -22.99 9.08
CA ASP A 324 16.10 -23.70 10.32
C ASP A 324 16.20 -22.76 11.55
N GLU A 325 16.51 -23.31 12.72
CA GLU A 325 16.65 -22.55 13.96
C GLU A 325 17.81 -21.54 13.92
N SER A 326 18.91 -21.87 13.23
CA SER A 326 20.06 -20.96 13.09
C SER A 326 19.71 -19.77 12.20
N ASP A 327 18.99 -19.99 11.10
CA ASP A 327 18.50 -18.90 10.25
C ASP A 327 17.55 -17.95 10.98
N TYR A 328 16.65 -18.52 11.78
CA TYR A 328 15.75 -17.73 12.61
C TYR A 328 16.52 -16.95 13.67
N ALA A 329 17.50 -17.57 14.33
CA ALA A 329 18.35 -16.90 15.32
C ALA A 329 19.08 -15.70 14.71
N HIS A 330 19.68 -15.84 13.51
CA HIS A 330 20.31 -14.70 12.79
C HIS A 330 19.31 -13.59 12.48
N THR A 331 18.09 -13.94 12.07
CA THR A 331 17.02 -12.96 11.82
C THR A 331 16.64 -12.21 13.08
N ARG A 332 16.44 -12.93 14.18
CA ARG A 332 16.10 -12.36 15.49
C ARG A 332 17.21 -11.45 16.01
N GLU A 333 18.47 -11.88 15.94
CA GLU A 333 19.64 -11.11 16.35
C GLU A 333 19.74 -9.80 15.55
N LEU A 334 19.60 -9.86 14.22
CA LEU A 334 19.70 -8.67 13.39
C LEU A 334 18.57 -7.67 13.66
N VAL A 335 17.34 -8.16 13.86
CA VAL A 335 16.20 -7.30 14.20
C VAL A 335 16.39 -6.63 15.56
N GLU A 336 16.85 -7.38 16.57
CA GLU A 336 17.20 -6.81 17.88
C GLU A 336 18.37 -5.82 17.74
N ARG A 337 19.40 -6.12 16.98
CA ARG A 337 20.54 -5.21 16.81
C ARG A 337 20.12 -3.90 16.14
N ILE A 338 19.25 -3.97 15.13
CA ILE A 338 18.82 -2.79 14.39
C ILE A 338 17.87 -1.92 15.23
N GLN A 339 16.99 -2.49 16.06
CA GLN A 339 15.99 -1.73 16.81
C GLN A 339 15.06 -0.92 15.88
N PHE A 340 14.21 -1.61 15.11
CA PHE A 340 13.21 -0.95 14.27
C PHE A 340 12.12 -0.25 15.10
N ASP A 341 11.58 0.85 14.57
CA ASP A 341 10.44 1.57 15.15
C ASP A 341 9.12 0.81 14.99
N ASN A 342 9.04 -0.04 13.97
CA ASN A 342 7.93 -0.95 13.71
C ASN A 342 8.36 -2.01 12.69
N ALA A 343 7.72 -3.18 12.69
CA ALA A 343 7.92 -4.17 11.64
C ALA A 343 6.64 -4.95 11.39
N PHE A 344 6.40 -5.32 10.14
CA PHE A 344 5.40 -6.31 9.80
C PHE A 344 6.05 -7.69 9.71
N ILE A 345 5.70 -8.56 10.65
CA ILE A 345 6.17 -9.94 10.66
C ILE A 345 5.11 -10.81 9.99
N PHE A 346 5.41 -11.33 8.82
CA PHE A 346 4.55 -12.20 8.04
C PHE A 346 4.96 -13.66 8.23
N ARG A 347 3.99 -14.53 8.47
CA ARG A 347 4.20 -15.97 8.29
C ARG A 347 4.24 -16.27 6.80
N TYR A 348 5.21 -17.06 6.36
CA TYR A 348 5.25 -17.50 4.97
C TYR A 348 3.97 -18.25 4.61
N SER A 349 3.30 -17.77 3.55
CA SER A 349 2.12 -18.37 2.97
C SER A 349 2.40 -18.74 1.52
N THR A 350 2.01 -19.95 1.13
CA THR A 350 2.19 -20.42 -0.24
C THR A 350 1.32 -19.62 -1.20
N ARG A 351 1.88 -19.25 -2.34
CA ARG A 351 1.17 -18.55 -3.42
C ARG A 351 1.31 -19.33 -4.71
N SER A 352 0.18 -19.76 -5.25
CA SER A 352 0.17 -20.52 -6.51
C SER A 352 0.92 -19.76 -7.62
N GLY A 353 1.82 -20.45 -8.30
CA GLY A 353 2.67 -19.88 -9.35
C GLY A 353 3.93 -19.16 -8.88
N THR A 354 4.27 -19.21 -7.58
CA THR A 354 5.58 -18.71 -7.08
C THR A 354 6.58 -19.85 -6.92
N PRO A 355 7.88 -19.64 -7.21
CA PRO A 355 8.90 -20.69 -7.03
C PRO A 355 8.95 -21.29 -5.63
N ALA A 356 8.75 -20.49 -4.58
CA ALA A 356 8.77 -20.94 -3.19
C ALA A 356 7.57 -21.85 -2.83
N ALA A 357 6.46 -21.78 -3.59
CA ALA A 357 5.29 -22.61 -3.34
C ALA A 357 5.55 -24.10 -3.64
N THR A 358 6.48 -24.40 -4.55
CA THR A 358 6.86 -25.77 -4.93
C THR A 358 8.17 -26.23 -4.27
N GLN A 359 8.78 -25.40 -3.42
CA GLN A 359 10.01 -25.79 -2.72
C GLN A 359 9.72 -26.89 -1.67
N PRO A 360 10.62 -27.88 -1.53
CA PRO A 360 10.54 -28.86 -0.46
C PRO A 360 10.79 -28.21 0.91
N HIS A 361 10.56 -28.97 1.99
CA HIS A 361 10.82 -28.52 3.37
C HIS A 361 10.01 -27.30 3.80
N GLN A 362 8.72 -27.30 3.48
CA GLN A 362 7.75 -26.36 4.06
C GLN A 362 7.68 -26.56 5.59
N LEU A 363 7.64 -25.47 6.34
CA LEU A 363 7.56 -25.54 7.80
C LEU A 363 6.11 -25.71 8.29
N PRO A 364 5.88 -26.43 9.39
CA PRO A 364 4.56 -26.50 10.04
C PRO A 364 4.09 -25.11 10.50
N GLU A 365 2.79 -24.82 10.35
CA GLU A 365 2.19 -23.54 10.75
C GLU A 365 2.47 -23.17 12.21
N ARG A 366 2.53 -24.17 13.10
CA ARG A 366 2.89 -23.96 14.51
C ARG A 366 4.25 -23.29 14.68
N VAL A 367 5.28 -23.75 13.95
CA VAL A 367 6.64 -23.17 14.03
C VAL A 367 6.63 -21.74 13.49
N LYS A 368 5.89 -21.48 12.40
CA LYS A 368 5.75 -20.13 11.84
C LYS A 368 5.08 -19.18 12.83
N GLU A 369 4.05 -19.64 13.54
CA GLU A 369 3.36 -18.88 14.57
C GLU A 369 4.28 -18.58 15.76
N GLU A 370 5.00 -19.58 16.28
CA GLU A 370 5.93 -19.41 17.40
C GLU A 370 7.02 -18.37 17.07
N ARG A 371 7.64 -18.46 15.88
CA ARG A 371 8.62 -17.48 15.39
C ARG A 371 8.01 -16.10 15.16
N ASN A 372 6.78 -16.03 14.66
CA ASN A 372 6.07 -14.78 14.45
C ASN A 372 5.86 -14.03 15.77
N GLN A 373 5.31 -14.72 16.78
CA GLN A 373 5.06 -14.14 18.11
C GLN A 373 6.35 -13.75 18.82
N ASP A 374 7.41 -14.55 18.69
CA ASP A 374 8.70 -14.21 19.27
C ASP A 374 9.29 -12.93 18.66
N LEU A 375 9.31 -12.81 17.34
CA LEU A 375 9.85 -11.63 16.67
C LEU A 375 8.98 -10.38 16.86
N LEU A 376 7.65 -10.55 16.97
CA LEU A 376 6.74 -9.46 17.37
C LEU A 376 7.11 -8.90 18.74
N ARG A 377 7.39 -9.75 19.75
CA ARG A 377 7.82 -9.28 21.07
C ARG A 377 9.11 -8.45 21.03
N VAL A 378 10.07 -8.84 20.19
CA VAL A 378 11.33 -8.10 19.98
C VAL A 378 11.05 -6.70 19.41
N VAL A 379 10.21 -6.64 18.36
CA VAL A 379 9.85 -5.40 17.69
C VAL A 379 9.01 -4.50 18.60
N ASP A 380 8.06 -5.05 19.34
CA ASP A 380 7.22 -4.31 20.30
C ASP A 380 8.08 -3.65 21.38
N ALA A 381 9.07 -4.38 21.91
CA ALA A 381 10.01 -3.84 22.90
C ALA A 381 10.86 -2.69 22.31
N SER A 382 11.31 -2.83 21.06
CA SER A 382 12.04 -1.77 20.33
C SER A 382 11.17 -0.54 20.08
N ALA A 383 9.95 -0.73 19.57
CA ALA A 383 8.98 0.32 19.29
C ALA A 383 8.60 1.08 20.57
N HIS A 384 8.39 0.35 21.68
CA HIS A 384 8.14 0.93 23.00
C HIS A 384 9.31 1.83 23.43
N ARG A 385 10.56 1.33 23.37
CA ARG A 385 11.74 2.15 23.70
C ARG A 385 11.84 3.41 22.84
N ALA A 386 11.56 3.30 21.54
CA ALA A 386 11.61 4.44 20.62
C ALA A 386 10.53 5.48 20.95
N ASN A 387 9.31 5.04 21.26
CA ASN A 387 8.19 5.93 21.56
C ASN A 387 8.30 6.57 22.96
N GLU A 388 8.79 5.84 23.95
CA GLU A 388 9.05 6.37 25.30
C GLU A 388 10.06 7.52 25.30
N ARG A 389 11.08 7.48 24.43
CA ARG A 389 12.03 8.59 24.27
C ARG A 389 11.39 9.87 23.77
N LEU A 390 10.20 9.79 23.16
CA LEU A 390 9.46 10.96 22.71
C LEU A 390 8.62 11.57 23.84
N VAL A 391 8.38 10.86 24.95
CA VAL A 391 7.60 11.41 26.05
C VAL A 391 8.30 12.65 26.61
N GLY A 392 7.56 13.76 26.71
CA GLY A 392 8.09 15.05 27.10
C GLY A 392 8.76 15.83 25.97
N SER A 393 8.88 15.29 24.76
CA SER A 393 9.38 16.05 23.60
C SER A 393 8.25 16.79 22.88
N GLU A 394 8.64 17.68 21.96
CA GLU A 394 7.72 18.36 21.04
C GLU A 394 7.85 17.73 19.66
N VAL A 395 6.72 17.43 19.03
CA VAL A 395 6.67 16.80 17.70
C VAL A 395 5.68 17.51 16.80
N GLU A 396 5.96 17.53 15.50
CA GLU A 396 5.03 18.02 14.50
C GLU A 396 4.13 16.88 13.99
N ILE A 397 2.81 17.11 13.93
CA ILE A 397 1.84 16.18 13.34
C ILE A 397 1.07 16.82 12.19
N LEU A 398 0.60 16.00 11.25
CA LEU A 398 -0.47 16.37 10.33
C LEU A 398 -1.76 15.72 10.84
N CYS A 399 -2.76 16.51 11.20
CA CYS A 399 -4.06 16.00 11.66
C CYS A 399 -4.86 15.44 10.48
N GLU A 400 -5.24 14.16 10.54
CA GLU A 400 -5.92 13.47 9.45
C GLU A 400 -7.43 13.34 9.67
N GLY A 401 -7.89 13.33 10.92
CA GLY A 401 -9.30 13.12 11.22
C GLY A 401 -9.56 12.54 12.61
N PRO A 402 -10.78 12.04 12.85
CA PRO A 402 -11.13 11.33 14.08
C PRO A 402 -10.29 10.07 14.28
N SER A 403 -9.99 9.74 15.54
CA SER A 403 -9.31 8.50 15.89
C SER A 403 -10.18 7.29 15.57
N ARG A 404 -9.56 6.24 15.02
CA ARG A 404 -10.26 5.02 14.58
C ARG A 404 -11.07 4.35 15.70
N ASN A 405 -10.58 4.42 16.94
CA ASN A 405 -11.19 3.72 18.07
C ASN A 405 -12.07 4.65 18.93
N ASN A 406 -12.01 5.97 18.71
CA ASN A 406 -12.82 6.95 19.44
C ASN A 406 -13.00 8.20 18.59
N ALA A 407 -14.18 8.36 17.99
CA ALA A 407 -14.50 9.48 17.10
C ALA A 407 -14.55 10.85 17.82
N ALA A 408 -14.59 10.89 19.16
CA ALA A 408 -14.52 12.12 19.93
C ALA A 408 -13.09 12.68 20.03
N ARG A 409 -12.07 11.88 19.70
CA ARG A 409 -10.65 12.30 19.68
C ARG A 409 -10.18 12.46 18.25
N LEU A 410 -9.20 13.34 18.05
CA LEU A 410 -8.49 13.47 16.78
C LEU A 410 -7.24 12.60 16.75
N MET A 411 -6.81 12.34 15.52
CA MET A 411 -5.60 11.60 15.20
C MET A 411 -4.83 12.35 14.12
N GLY A 412 -3.50 12.35 14.27
CA GLY A 412 -2.58 12.78 13.24
C GLY A 412 -1.34 11.90 13.20
N ARG A 413 -0.50 12.13 12.19
CA ARG A 413 0.78 11.43 12.06
C ARG A 413 1.97 12.36 12.17
N THR A 414 2.96 11.93 12.94
CA THR A 414 4.25 12.60 13.00
C THR A 414 4.99 12.49 11.67
N ARG A 415 6.06 13.26 11.50
CA ARG A 415 6.95 13.10 10.35
C ARG A 415 7.64 11.72 10.33
N THR A 416 7.84 11.10 11.48
CA THR A 416 8.31 9.70 11.63
C THR A 416 7.20 8.65 11.46
N ASN A 417 6.01 9.04 10.99
CA ASN A 417 4.86 8.17 10.73
C ASN A 417 4.25 7.51 11.98
N LYS A 418 4.49 8.08 13.17
CA LYS A 418 3.90 7.64 14.43
C LYS A 418 2.52 8.26 14.60
N ILE A 419 1.57 7.49 15.14
CA ILE A 419 0.21 7.97 15.41
C ILE A 419 0.23 8.83 16.67
N MET A 420 -0.36 10.03 16.59
CA MET A 420 -0.63 10.90 17.74
C MET A 420 -2.15 11.04 17.92
N VAL A 421 -2.64 10.75 19.12
CA VAL A 421 -4.05 10.90 19.50
C VAL A 421 -4.17 12.05 20.50
N PHE A 422 -5.12 12.95 20.29
CA PHE A 422 -5.30 14.15 21.10
C PHE A 422 -6.76 14.65 21.07
N GLU A 423 -7.08 15.58 21.97
CA GLU A 423 -8.40 16.21 22.08
C GLU A 423 -8.31 17.67 21.62
N ASP A 424 -9.09 18.03 20.59
CA ASP A 424 -9.17 19.38 19.99
C ASP A 424 -10.44 19.44 19.10
N PRO A 425 -11.05 20.62 18.87
CA PRO A 425 -12.03 20.84 17.82
C PRO A 425 -11.71 20.21 16.44
N GLN A 426 -12.75 19.73 15.73
CA GLN A 426 -12.60 19.10 14.40
C GLN A 426 -12.16 20.06 13.28
N ASP A 427 -12.12 21.37 13.52
CA ASP A 427 -11.63 22.34 12.54
C ASP A 427 -10.11 22.22 12.29
N ARG A 428 -9.39 21.49 13.17
CA ARG A 428 -7.98 21.12 13.02
C ARG A 428 -7.68 20.11 11.91
N ILE A 429 -8.69 19.41 11.39
CA ILE A 429 -8.49 18.39 10.34
C ILE A 429 -7.82 19.05 9.12
N GLY A 430 -6.68 18.49 8.73
CA GLY A 430 -5.81 18.95 7.65
C GLY A 430 -4.76 19.99 8.02
N GLN A 431 -4.67 20.37 9.29
CA GLN A 431 -3.65 21.29 9.78
C GLN A 431 -2.39 20.56 10.26
N ILE A 432 -1.25 21.23 10.13
CA ILE A 432 -0.01 20.83 10.77
C ILE A 432 0.05 21.49 12.15
N LEU A 433 0.27 20.67 13.19
CA LEU A 433 0.25 21.11 14.58
C LEU A 433 1.55 20.72 15.28
N ARG A 434 2.05 21.58 16.16
CA ARG A 434 3.08 21.19 17.13
C ARG A 434 2.42 20.65 18.38
N MET A 435 2.91 19.50 18.85
CA MET A 435 2.30 18.74 19.93
C MET A 435 3.33 18.49 21.02
N LYS A 436 2.93 18.61 22.28
CA LYS A 436 3.68 18.03 23.41
C LYS A 436 3.28 16.58 23.56
N VAL A 437 4.24 15.66 23.52
CA VAL A 437 4.00 14.24 23.81
C VAL A 437 3.90 14.07 25.32
N LEU A 438 2.78 13.53 25.80
CA LEU A 438 2.52 13.29 27.21
C LEU A 438 2.68 11.83 27.60
N GLN A 439 2.36 10.91 26.68
CA GLN A 439 2.40 9.48 26.92
C GLN A 439 2.64 8.72 25.61
N ALA A 440 3.29 7.56 25.69
CA ALA A 440 3.35 6.57 24.64
C ALA A 440 2.64 5.28 25.10
N ASN A 441 1.90 4.64 24.18
CA ASN A 441 1.23 3.36 24.42
C ASN A 441 1.46 2.45 23.21
N GLY A 442 2.41 1.51 23.34
CA GLY A 442 2.78 0.59 22.27
C GLY A 442 3.18 1.34 21.00
N PHE A 443 2.23 1.49 20.07
CA PHE A 443 2.40 2.11 18.74
C PHE A 443 1.72 3.48 18.57
N SER A 444 1.16 4.07 19.63
CA SER A 444 0.50 5.39 19.57
C SER A 444 1.03 6.32 20.64
N LEU A 445 1.13 7.59 20.30
CA LEU A 445 1.45 8.69 21.19
C LEU A 445 0.16 9.39 21.60
N TYR A 446 0.15 9.95 22.80
CA TYR A 446 -0.90 10.82 23.30
C TYR A 446 -0.28 12.15 23.70
N GLY A 447 -0.97 13.23 23.37
CA GLY A 447 -0.40 14.56 23.55
C GLY A 447 -1.44 15.67 23.50
N THR A 448 -0.95 16.90 23.66
CA THR A 448 -1.76 18.11 23.56
C THR A 448 -1.11 19.08 22.57
N PRO A 449 -1.89 19.85 21.80
CA PRO A 449 -1.36 20.93 20.99
C PRO A 449 -0.60 21.95 21.84
N LEU A 450 0.50 22.45 21.31
CA LEU A 450 1.16 23.63 21.86
C LEU A 450 0.36 24.86 21.41
N VAL A 451 0.02 25.73 22.37
CA VAL A 451 -0.69 27.00 22.12
C VAL A 451 0.26 28.05 21.57
#